data_AF-A0A5B9P655-F1
#
_entry.id   AF-A0A5B9P655-F1
#
_cell.length_a   1.000
_cell.length_b   1.000
_cell.length_c   1.000
_cell.angle_alpha   90.00
_cell.angle_beta   90.00
_cell.angle_gamma   90.00
#
_symmetry.space_group_name_H-M   'P 1'
#
loop_
_entity.id
_entity.type
_entity.pdbx_description
1 polymer ?
#
loop_
_entity_poly.entity_id
_entity_poly.type
_entity_poly.pdbx_seq_one_letter_code
_entity_poly.pdbx_strand_id
1 'polypeptide(L)'
;MRFYKMFGMLAMLSAAILMVSGCAGDKPAAEKGSDETETATTADPTHGGWWCVEHAIPEEECSMCSASYAKACKEKGDWCEEHNRAESQCFICDASQAEKYVKLYEAKYGKKPPAATE
;
A
#
# COMPACT_ATOMS: atom_id res chain seq x y z
N MET A 1 18.38 29.47 -24.74
CA MET A 1 17.26 30.20 -25.40
C MET A 1 16.32 29.22 -26.08
N ARG A 2 15.24 28.77 -25.42
CA ARG A 2 14.01 28.27 -26.06
C ARG A 2 12.80 28.56 -25.17
N PHE A 3 12.75 29.79 -24.66
CA PHE A 3 11.67 30.36 -23.84
C PHE A 3 10.62 31.05 -24.71
N TYR A 4 10.16 30.46 -25.82
CA TYR A 4 9.17 31.12 -26.68
C TYR A 4 8.28 30.09 -27.39
N LYS A 5 7.32 29.51 -26.68
CA LYS A 5 6.16 28.82 -27.28
C LYS A 5 4.96 28.68 -26.32
N MET A 6 4.81 29.62 -25.38
CA MET A 6 3.72 29.62 -24.37
C MET A 6 2.82 30.87 -24.46
N PHE A 7 2.81 31.58 -25.59
CA PHE A 7 1.95 32.74 -25.77
C PHE A 7 1.20 32.63 -27.10
N GLY A 8 -0.11 32.41 -27.01
CA GLY A 8 -1.01 32.62 -28.15
C GLY A 8 -2.11 31.59 -28.27
N MET A 9 -3.10 31.61 -27.38
CA MET A 9 -4.49 31.82 -27.83
C MET A 9 -5.37 32.24 -26.65
N LEU A 10 -5.73 33.51 -26.68
CA LEU A 10 -6.60 34.21 -25.76
C LEU A 10 -8.08 33.87 -26.08
N ALA A 11 -8.90 33.82 -25.03
CA ALA A 11 -10.35 34.08 -25.01
C ALA A 11 -11.32 33.02 -25.55
N MET A 12 -12.09 32.41 -24.63
CA MET A 12 -13.54 32.59 -24.64
C MET A 12 -14.14 32.42 -23.24
N LEU A 13 -14.79 33.49 -22.78
CA LEU A 13 -15.75 33.53 -21.68
C LEU A 13 -16.88 32.52 -21.90
N SER A 14 -17.32 31.85 -20.85
CA SER A 14 -18.75 31.60 -20.58
C SER A 14 -18.94 31.23 -19.10
N ALA A 15 -19.58 32.15 -18.38
CA ALA A 15 -20.12 31.96 -17.04
C ALA A 15 -21.46 31.21 -17.13
N ALA A 16 -21.73 30.30 -16.18
CA ALA A 16 -23.03 30.14 -15.51
C ALA A 16 -22.98 28.93 -14.56
N ILE A 17 -22.97 29.14 -13.23
CA ILE A 17 -24.12 29.00 -12.30
C ILE A 17 -24.58 27.54 -12.11
N LEU A 18 -24.39 26.97 -10.91
CA LEU A 18 -25.44 26.63 -9.94
C LEU A 18 -24.91 25.74 -8.80
N MET A 19 -25.08 26.27 -7.59
CA MET A 19 -24.98 25.57 -6.32
C MET A 19 -26.09 24.51 -6.21
N VAL A 20 -25.76 23.32 -5.73
CA VAL A 20 -26.73 22.43 -5.08
C VAL A 20 -26.17 21.97 -3.74
N SER A 21 -26.72 22.56 -2.67
CA SER A 21 -26.70 21.98 -1.33
C SER A 21 -27.71 20.84 -1.29
N GLY A 22 -27.26 19.65 -0.90
CA GLY A 22 -28.13 18.53 -0.58
C GLY A 22 -27.46 17.67 0.50
N CYS A 23 -27.92 17.81 1.74
CA CYS A 23 -27.57 16.96 2.88
C CYS A 23 -28.87 16.49 3.53
N ALA A 24 -29.22 15.22 3.30
CA ALA A 24 -30.17 14.36 4.02
C ALA A 24 -30.06 13.01 3.28
N GLY A 25 -29.64 11.89 3.86
CA GLY A 25 -30.16 11.26 5.07
C GLY A 25 -30.98 10.03 4.66
N ASP A 26 -30.37 8.85 4.82
CA ASP A 26 -30.97 7.53 5.09
C ASP A 26 -31.68 6.71 3.98
N LYS A 27 -30.99 5.70 3.41
CA LYS A 27 -31.14 4.23 3.69
C LYS A 27 -30.60 3.32 2.55
N PRO A 28 -30.18 2.07 2.87
CA PRO A 28 -29.13 1.35 2.16
C PRO A 28 -29.58 0.46 1.00
N ALA A 29 -28.57 0.20 0.17
CA ALA A 29 -28.40 -0.75 -0.91
C ALA A 29 -28.86 -2.18 -0.53
N ALA A 30 -29.61 -2.85 -1.40
CA ALA A 30 -29.10 -3.77 -2.41
C ALA A 30 -28.99 -5.20 -1.90
N GLU A 31 -29.87 -6.02 -2.44
CA GLU A 31 -29.70 -7.45 -2.55
C GLU A 31 -28.60 -7.70 -3.59
N LYS A 32 -27.50 -8.33 -3.18
CA LYS A 32 -26.73 -9.27 -4.01
C LYS A 32 -25.99 -10.23 -3.10
N GLY A 33 -26.32 -11.51 -3.26
CA GLY A 33 -25.50 -12.60 -2.77
C GLY A 33 -24.16 -12.66 -3.51
N SER A 34 -23.15 -12.93 -2.72
CA SER A 34 -21.88 -13.60 -3.02
C SER A 34 -21.54 -14.21 -1.65
N ASP A 35 -21.79 -15.50 -1.39
CA ASP A 35 -20.89 -16.58 -1.77
C ASP A 35 -19.50 -16.08 -2.15
N GLU A 36 -18.72 -15.72 -1.13
CA GLU A 36 -17.29 -15.92 -1.15
C GLU A 36 -16.89 -16.56 0.17
N THR A 37 -16.38 -17.78 0.03
CA THR A 37 -15.63 -18.50 1.04
C THR A 37 -14.46 -17.63 1.49
N GLU A 38 -14.64 -16.86 2.56
CA GLU A 38 -13.52 -16.41 3.37
C GLU A 38 -12.96 -17.65 4.06
N THR A 39 -12.02 -18.30 3.39
CA THR A 39 -10.98 -19.01 4.11
C THR A 39 -10.18 -17.94 4.82
N ALA A 40 -10.65 -17.57 6.01
CA ALA A 40 -9.85 -16.87 7.00
C ALA A 40 -8.69 -17.81 7.34
N THR A 41 -7.60 -17.69 6.60
CA THR A 41 -6.29 -18.11 7.08
C THR A 41 -6.10 -17.36 8.39
N THR A 42 -5.99 -18.13 9.47
CA THR A 42 -5.72 -17.70 10.84
C THR A 42 -4.86 -16.45 10.85
N ALA A 43 -5.48 -15.30 11.12
CA ALA A 43 -4.75 -14.13 11.59
C ALA A 43 -4.20 -14.55 12.96
N ASP A 44 -2.91 -14.88 13.00
CA ASP A 44 -2.21 -15.08 14.26
C ASP A 44 -2.38 -13.80 15.09
N PRO A 45 -2.74 -13.89 16.39
CA PRO A 45 -2.99 -12.72 17.22
C PRO A 45 -1.76 -11.81 17.42
N THR A 46 -0.58 -12.17 16.88
CA THR A 46 0.60 -11.29 16.78
C THR A 46 0.47 -10.21 15.70
N HIS A 47 -0.42 -10.38 14.70
CA HIS A 47 -0.63 -9.46 13.56
C HIS A 47 -1.74 -8.42 13.80
N GLY A 48 -1.81 -7.83 14.99
CA GLY A 48 -2.88 -6.89 15.36
C GLY A 48 -2.66 -5.43 14.91
N GLY A 49 -1.57 -5.14 14.19
CA GLY A 49 -1.13 -3.77 13.88
C GLY A 49 -0.73 -3.57 12.43
N TRP A 50 -0.27 -2.36 12.09
CA TRP A 50 0.18 -2.04 10.73
C TRP A 50 1.61 -2.56 10.43
N TRP A 51 2.41 -2.83 11.46
CA TRP A 51 3.83 -3.14 11.33
C TRP A 51 4.15 -4.53 11.86
N CYS A 52 4.76 -5.37 11.02
CA CYS A 52 5.33 -6.65 11.43
C CYS A 52 6.68 -6.39 12.11
N VAL A 53 6.75 -6.64 13.42
CA VAL A 53 8.01 -6.48 14.16
C VAL A 53 9.01 -7.55 13.76
N GLU A 54 8.57 -8.76 13.43
CA GLU A 54 9.45 -9.86 13.05
C GLU A 54 10.26 -9.55 11.79
N HIS A 55 9.58 -9.05 10.76
CA HIS A 55 10.17 -8.83 9.44
C HIS A 55 10.52 -7.38 9.13
N ALA A 56 10.20 -6.44 10.02
CA ALA A 56 10.40 -5.00 9.83
C ALA A 56 9.78 -4.44 8.54
N ILE A 57 8.57 -4.91 8.21
CA ILE A 57 7.80 -4.54 7.01
C ILE A 57 6.34 -4.34 7.43
N PRO A 58 5.55 -3.46 6.78
CA PRO A 58 4.11 -3.38 7.03
C PRO A 58 3.43 -4.74 6.82
N GLU A 59 2.50 -5.11 7.69
CA GLU A 59 1.87 -6.45 7.68
C GLU A 59 1.28 -6.81 6.31
N GLU A 60 0.50 -5.89 5.75
CA GLU A 60 -0.15 -6.06 4.43
C GLU A 60 0.84 -6.17 3.26
N GLU A 61 2.05 -5.65 3.44
CA GLU A 61 3.12 -5.69 2.44
C GLU A 61 4.19 -6.73 2.78
N CYS A 62 4.05 -7.52 3.83
CA CYS A 62 5.06 -8.50 4.20
C CYS A 62 4.85 -9.79 3.40
N SER A 63 5.79 -10.14 2.53
CA SER A 63 5.70 -11.38 1.74
C SER A 63 5.79 -12.67 2.57
N MET A 64 6.15 -12.55 3.85
CA MET A 64 6.24 -13.70 4.77
C MET A 64 4.97 -13.86 5.61
N CYS A 65 4.19 -12.80 5.81
CA CYS A 65 2.95 -12.85 6.58
C CYS A 65 1.71 -12.84 5.66
N SER A 66 1.74 -12.08 4.57
CA SER A 66 0.64 -11.96 3.61
C SER A 66 0.81 -12.91 2.41
N ALA A 67 0.02 -13.99 2.38
CA ALA A 67 0.03 -14.96 1.29
C ALA A 67 -0.39 -14.33 -0.06
N SER A 68 -1.30 -13.36 -0.05
CA SER A 68 -1.73 -12.63 -1.24
C SER A 68 -0.61 -11.75 -1.78
N TYR A 69 0.12 -11.05 -0.90
CA TYR A 69 1.28 -10.24 -1.28
C TYR A 69 2.42 -11.12 -1.81
N ALA A 70 2.71 -12.24 -1.13
CA ALA A 70 3.72 -13.21 -1.56
C ALA A 70 3.43 -13.73 -2.98
N LYS A 71 2.18 -14.09 -3.27
CA LYS A 71 1.74 -14.50 -4.62
C LYS A 71 1.97 -13.39 -5.64
N ALA A 72 1.60 -12.15 -5.31
CA ALA A 72 1.80 -11.01 -6.20
C ALA A 72 3.28 -10.72 -6.48
N CYS A 73 4.16 -10.90 -5.50
CA CYS A 73 5.62 -10.80 -5.69
C CYS A 73 6.15 -11.89 -6.61
N LYS A 74 5.75 -13.15 -6.42
CA LYS A 74 6.11 -14.27 -7.29
C LYS A 74 5.66 -14.06 -8.73
N GLU A 75 4.43 -13.59 -8.95
CA GLU A 75 3.89 -13.28 -10.28
C GLU A 75 4.67 -12.16 -10.99
N LYS A 76 5.25 -11.23 -10.22
CA LYS A 76 6.11 -10.15 -10.75
C LYS A 76 7.57 -10.58 -10.94
N GLY A 77 7.93 -11.80 -10.55
CA GLY A 77 9.32 -12.26 -10.53
C GLY A 77 10.16 -11.64 -9.41
N ASP A 78 9.53 -10.99 -8.43
CA ASP A 78 10.18 -10.41 -7.24
C ASP A 78 10.25 -11.46 -6.14
N TRP A 79 11.04 -12.51 -6.32
CA TRP A 79 11.13 -13.61 -5.37
C TRP A 79 12.55 -14.12 -5.20
N CYS A 80 13.03 -14.10 -3.95
CA CYS A 80 14.28 -14.72 -3.54
C CYS A 80 14.02 -16.17 -3.12
N GLU A 81 14.39 -17.12 -3.96
CA GLU A 81 14.20 -18.56 -3.70
C GLU A 81 15.04 -19.05 -2.51
N GLU A 82 16.24 -18.52 -2.32
CA GLU A 82 17.15 -18.94 -1.25
C GLU A 82 16.59 -18.62 0.15
N HIS A 83 15.87 -17.51 0.27
CA HIS A 83 15.38 -17.01 1.57
C HIS A 83 13.85 -16.97 1.67
N ASN A 84 13.13 -17.51 0.67
CA ASN A 84 11.67 -17.66 0.65
C ASN A 84 10.88 -16.38 0.98
N ARG A 85 11.29 -15.25 0.38
CA ARG A 85 10.62 -13.95 0.53
C ARG A 85 10.74 -13.13 -0.75
N ALA A 86 10.00 -12.04 -0.85
CA ALA A 86 10.15 -11.11 -1.96
C ALA A 86 11.60 -10.62 -2.04
N GLU A 87 12.17 -10.53 -3.24
CA GLU A 87 13.56 -10.12 -3.43
C GLU A 87 13.78 -8.70 -2.92
N SER A 88 12.81 -7.81 -3.17
CA SER A 88 12.71 -6.46 -2.62
C SER A 88 12.55 -6.37 -1.08
N GLN A 89 12.39 -7.51 -0.41
CA GLN A 89 12.26 -7.65 1.04
C GLN A 89 13.39 -8.50 1.65
N CYS A 90 14.34 -8.94 0.82
CA CYS A 90 15.39 -9.84 1.24
C CYS A 90 16.60 -9.09 1.82
N PHE A 91 16.50 -8.74 3.10
CA PHE A 91 17.57 -8.02 3.82
C PHE A 91 18.82 -8.87 4.03
N ILE A 92 18.71 -10.20 3.87
CA ILE A 92 19.84 -11.14 3.92
C ILE A 92 20.69 -11.01 2.65
N CYS A 93 20.06 -10.90 1.48
CA CYS A 93 20.77 -10.67 0.21
C CYS A 93 21.26 -9.22 0.08
N ASP A 94 20.42 -8.26 0.48
CA ASP A 94 20.71 -6.84 0.38
C ASP A 94 20.08 -6.06 1.54
N ALA A 95 20.90 -5.73 2.54
CA ALA A 95 20.46 -4.98 3.71
C ALA A 95 19.92 -3.57 3.36
N SER A 96 20.25 -3.01 2.20
CA SER A 96 19.76 -1.68 1.80
C SER A 96 18.26 -1.66 1.49
N GLN A 97 17.66 -2.82 1.18
CA GLN A 97 16.21 -2.95 0.98
C GLN A 97 15.41 -2.53 2.24
N ALA A 98 16.00 -2.67 3.44
CA ALA A 98 15.40 -2.25 4.69
C ALA A 98 15.19 -0.73 4.78
N GLU A 99 15.99 0.08 4.08
CA GLU A 99 15.92 1.55 4.17
C GLU A 99 14.56 2.10 3.77
N LYS A 100 13.92 1.50 2.76
CA LYS A 100 12.57 1.89 2.32
C LYS A 100 11.58 1.78 3.49
N TYR A 101 11.64 0.67 4.22
CA TYR A 101 10.73 0.37 5.31
C TYR A 101 11.04 1.19 6.56
N VAL A 102 12.32 1.47 6.84
CA VAL A 102 12.72 2.42 7.89
C VAL A 102 12.15 3.81 7.63
N LYS A 103 12.33 4.35 6.41
CA LYS A 103 11.80 5.67 6.03
C LYS A 103 10.27 5.71 6.12
N LEU A 104 9.60 4.65 5.70
CA LEU A 104 8.14 4.51 5.80
C LEU A 104 7.67 4.53 7.27
N TYR A 105 8.34 3.78 8.15
CA TYR A 105 8.02 3.76 9.57
C TYR A 105 8.28 5.12 10.23
N GLU A 106 9.44 5.72 9.97
CA GLU A 106 9.81 7.05 10.47
C GLU A 106 8.83 8.14 10.00
N ALA A 107 8.37 8.08 8.74
CA ALA A 107 7.37 9.00 8.23
C ALA A 107 6.03 8.90 8.97
N LYS A 108 5.66 7.71 9.45
CA LYS A 108 4.41 7.48 10.18
C LYS A 108 4.51 7.80 11.67
N TYR A 109 5.63 7.47 12.31
CA TYR A 109 5.78 7.51 13.77
C TYR A 109 6.80 8.53 14.29
N GLY A 110 7.57 9.18 13.41
CA GLY A 110 8.61 10.16 13.77
C GLY A 110 9.83 9.56 14.50
N LYS A 111 9.97 8.24 14.49
CA LYS A 111 11.06 7.50 15.14
C LYS A 111 11.42 6.26 14.33
N LYS A 112 12.62 5.71 14.56
CA LYS A 112 13.07 4.45 13.94
C LYS A 112 12.17 3.27 14.30
N PRO A 113 12.02 2.28 13.40
CA PRO A 113 11.29 1.05 13.72
C PRO A 113 12.00 0.29 14.85
N PRO A 114 11.25 -0.56 15.58
CA PRO A 114 11.86 -1.55 16.46
C PRO A 114 12.78 -2.47 15.65
N ALA A 115 13.75 -3.08 16.31
CA ALA A 115 14.62 -4.08 15.68
C ALA A 115 13.78 -5.29 15.22
N ALA A 116 14.07 -5.78 14.01
CA ALA A 116 13.52 -7.04 13.52
C ALA A 116 13.90 -8.18 14.48
N THR A 117 12.99 -9.14 14.66
CA THR A 117 13.25 -10.31 15.52
C THR A 117 13.60 -11.57 14.73
N GLU A 118 13.51 -11.55 13.40
CA GLU A 118 13.87 -12.66 12.49
C GLU A 118 14.77 -12.22 11.32
#